data_AF-A0A3B9KCF5-F1
#
_entry.id   AF-A0A3B9KCF5-F1
#
_cell.length_a   1.000
_cell.length_b   1.000
_cell.length_c   1.000
_cell.angle_alpha   90.00
_cell.angle_beta   90.00
_cell.angle_gamma   90.00
#
_symmetry.space_group_name_H-M   'P 1'
#
loop_
_entity.id
_entity.type
_entity.pdbx_description
1 polymer ?
#
loop_
_entity_poly.entity_id
_entity_poly.type
_entity_poly.pdbx_seq_one_letter_code
_entity_poly.pdbx_strand_id
1 'polypeptide(L)'
;MVIFLLALIGTLIVMAILTIGRLGFGRREAFNQRKFVNWFAAFFVLNYIICLLILYTSEPALTGPFWGWQWLLWPLVISSIANLFAFARPALNVLEDASAVSQGRSRSSRSSPTQLPANASRGAIAAGIFGLVVAAVIGIVVSGLIVVFTTWFDTNAKALAAIPQVRTEASPKLPPTDQNHIVLVSKSIAIFKGQQVLGSNGQNLGSTYSIDPDSYTLQSINHHLYYVGPLMYNNIFANLNSRTTPGFVVVDAEDPQPVSVLHTETSASLAYLPGALLNQDLLRHVYLSGYTYGKLVDPTLELDDTFHPYWTISLMQPSRGYIGDVLSEVLIVNAHTGEIKKYQPQNVPVWVDRVMPAQTVTDYLTWWGLYHAAPWFNPSGMGQQSPVGDPELLYNNVDQPVWLIPMTSSSTNDQSSTG
;
A
#
# COMPACT_ATOMS: atom_id res chain seq x y z
N MET A 1 -0.58 -19.92 -5.69
CA MET A 1 -1.59 -20.89 -5.15
C MET A 1 -2.49 -20.29 -4.08
N VAL A 2 -1.98 -19.45 -3.16
CA VAL A 2 -2.77 -18.89 -2.04
C VAL A 2 -3.97 -18.05 -2.49
N ILE A 3 -3.84 -17.25 -3.56
CA ILE A 3 -4.93 -16.38 -4.05
C ILE A 3 -6.19 -17.14 -4.44
N PHE A 4 -6.07 -18.27 -5.13
CA PHE A 4 -7.22 -19.07 -5.54
C PHE A 4 -7.99 -19.63 -4.33
N LEU A 5 -7.25 -20.08 -3.31
CA LEU A 5 -7.85 -20.57 -2.06
C LEU A 5 -8.54 -19.44 -1.30
N LEU A 6 -7.90 -18.28 -1.17
CA LEU A 6 -8.50 -17.11 -0.53
C LEU A 6 -9.75 -16.65 -1.27
N ALA A 7 -9.71 -16.55 -2.60
CA ALA A 7 -10.87 -16.18 -3.40
C ALA A 7 -12.03 -17.16 -3.22
N LEU A 8 -11.75 -18.46 -3.12
CA LEU A 8 -12.75 -19.48 -2.84
C LEU A 8 -13.36 -19.30 -1.45
N ILE A 9 -12.55 -19.11 -0.41
CA ILE A 9 -13.01 -18.85 0.96
C ILE A 9 -13.90 -17.62 1.00
N GLY A 10 -13.47 -16.51 0.37
CA GLY A 10 -14.26 -15.29 0.34
C GLY A 10 -15.59 -15.45 -0.40
N THR A 11 -15.57 -16.17 -1.51
CA THR A 11 -16.79 -16.51 -2.26
C THR A 11 -17.77 -17.29 -1.39
N LEU A 12 -17.29 -18.30 -0.65
CA LEU A 12 -18.13 -19.10 0.23
C LEU A 12 -18.76 -18.26 1.34
N ILE A 13 -18.00 -17.35 1.97
CA ILE A 13 -18.50 -16.45 3.01
C ILE A 13 -19.59 -15.53 2.44
N VAL A 14 -19.32 -14.88 1.31
CA VAL A 14 -20.29 -13.97 0.67
C VAL A 14 -21.56 -14.71 0.28
N MET A 15 -21.42 -15.90 -0.32
CA MET A 15 -22.57 -16.71 -0.72
C MET A 15 -23.37 -17.24 0.48
N ALA A 16 -22.73 -17.53 1.61
CA ALA A 16 -23.42 -17.90 2.84
C ALA A 16 -24.29 -16.73 3.35
N ILE A 17 -23.74 -15.52 3.43
CA ILE A 17 -24.46 -14.31 3.84
C ILE A 17 -25.66 -14.05 2.92
N LEU A 18 -25.45 -14.06 1.60
CA LEU A 18 -26.52 -13.82 0.63
C LEU A 18 -27.60 -14.91 0.68
N THR A 19 -27.21 -16.17 0.89
CA THR A 19 -28.16 -17.30 1.01
C THR A 19 -29.00 -17.20 2.28
N ILE A 20 -28.39 -16.82 3.41
CA ILE A 20 -29.12 -16.52 4.66
C ILE A 20 -30.12 -15.39 4.43
N GLY A 21 -29.70 -14.30 3.78
CA GLY A 21 -30.58 -13.20 3.41
C GLY A 21 -31.76 -13.66 2.57
N ARG A 22 -31.48 -14.46 1.53
CA ARG A 22 -32.46 -14.98 0.59
C ARG A 22 -33.51 -15.89 1.22
N LEU A 23 -33.06 -16.90 1.97
CA LEU A 23 -33.94 -17.92 2.56
C LEU A 23 -34.59 -17.43 3.86
N GLY A 24 -33.83 -16.70 4.67
CA GLY A 24 -34.26 -16.21 5.97
C GLY A 24 -35.32 -15.12 5.88
N PHE A 25 -35.19 -14.19 4.92
CA PHE A 25 -36.06 -13.01 4.81
C PHE A 25 -36.94 -13.02 3.54
N GLY A 26 -36.76 -13.98 2.64
CA GLY A 26 -37.60 -14.20 1.44
C GLY A 26 -38.85 -15.06 1.65
N ARG A 27 -39.25 -15.35 2.89
CA ARG A 27 -40.22 -16.40 3.30
C ARG A 27 -41.62 -16.33 2.68
N ARG A 28 -41.97 -15.25 1.97
CA ARG A 28 -43.27 -15.09 1.29
C ARG A 28 -43.29 -15.63 -0.15
N GLU A 29 -42.16 -16.14 -0.65
CA GLU A 29 -42.08 -16.80 -1.96
C GLU A 29 -42.01 -18.32 -1.82
N ALA A 30 -42.75 -19.05 -2.66
CA ALA A 30 -42.59 -20.49 -2.77
C ALA A 30 -41.18 -20.83 -3.26
N PHE A 31 -40.50 -21.75 -2.57
CA PHE A 31 -39.15 -22.14 -2.94
C PHE A 31 -39.14 -22.82 -4.31
N ASN A 32 -38.38 -22.25 -5.24
CA ASN A 32 -38.16 -22.84 -6.56
C ASN A 32 -36.68 -23.23 -6.68
N GLN A 33 -36.42 -24.54 -6.64
CA GLN A 33 -35.08 -25.11 -6.65
C GLN A 33 -34.27 -24.66 -7.87
N ARG A 34 -34.85 -24.70 -9.07
CA ARG A 34 -34.15 -24.32 -10.31
C ARG A 34 -33.74 -22.85 -10.30
N LYS A 35 -34.64 -21.95 -9.89
CA LYS A 35 -34.34 -20.51 -9.77
C LYS A 35 -33.27 -20.24 -8.72
N PHE A 36 -33.30 -20.98 -7.60
CA PHE A 36 -32.29 -20.85 -6.55
C PHE A 36 -30.92 -21.33 -7.02
N VAL A 37 -30.83 -22.52 -7.63
CA VAL A 37 -29.56 -23.09 -8.12
C VAL A 37 -28.93 -22.19 -9.19
N ASN A 38 -29.72 -21.69 -10.15
CA ASN A 38 -29.22 -20.78 -11.18
C ASN A 38 -28.68 -19.48 -10.58
N TRP A 39 -29.39 -18.91 -9.61
CA TRP A 39 -28.94 -17.72 -8.89
C TRP A 39 -27.65 -17.99 -8.12
N PHE A 40 -27.61 -19.10 -7.36
CA PHE A 40 -26.45 -19.46 -6.55
C PHE A 40 -25.21 -19.64 -7.43
N ALA A 41 -25.33 -20.41 -8.53
CA ALA A 41 -24.23 -20.63 -9.45
C ALA A 41 -23.73 -19.34 -10.10
N ALA A 42 -24.64 -18.47 -10.57
CA ALA A 42 -24.27 -17.20 -11.18
C ALA A 42 -23.53 -16.27 -10.21
N PHE A 43 -24.05 -16.10 -8.99
CA PHE A 43 -23.40 -15.27 -7.98
C PHE A 43 -22.13 -15.90 -7.42
N PHE A 44 -22.04 -17.23 -7.35
CA PHE A 44 -20.81 -17.90 -6.95
C PHE A 44 -19.67 -17.60 -7.93
N VAL A 45 -19.91 -17.75 -9.24
CA VAL A 45 -18.91 -17.45 -10.28
C VAL A 45 -18.56 -15.95 -10.27
N LEU A 46 -19.56 -15.08 -10.18
CA LEU A 46 -19.35 -13.63 -10.10
C LEU A 46 -18.46 -13.26 -8.92
N ASN A 47 -18.79 -13.73 -7.71
CA ASN A 47 -18.01 -13.44 -6.52
C ASN A 47 -16.61 -14.02 -6.60
N TYR A 48 -16.43 -15.23 -7.14
CA TYR A 48 -15.12 -15.82 -7.31
C TYR A 48 -14.23 -14.99 -8.23
N ILE A 49 -14.76 -14.53 -9.37
CA ILE A 49 -14.02 -13.65 -10.28
C ILE A 49 -13.68 -12.32 -9.62
N ILE A 50 -14.63 -11.68 -8.92
CA ILE A 50 -14.39 -10.41 -8.22
C ILE A 50 -13.32 -10.59 -7.14
N CYS A 51 -13.41 -11.66 -6.33
CA CYS A 51 -12.43 -11.95 -5.29
C CYS A 51 -11.03 -12.17 -5.89
N LEU A 52 -10.94 -12.93 -6.99
CA LEU A 52 -9.66 -13.13 -7.70
C LEU A 52 -9.10 -11.82 -8.23
N LEU A 53 -9.93 -10.98 -8.85
CA LEU A 53 -9.49 -9.69 -9.38
C LEU A 53 -8.96 -8.82 -8.25
N ILE A 54 -9.72 -8.66 -7.16
CA ILE A 54 -9.29 -7.84 -6.02
C ILE A 54 -7.98 -8.38 -5.43
N LEU A 55 -7.89 -9.67 -5.12
CA LEU A 55 -6.69 -10.28 -4.53
C LEU A 55 -5.45 -10.23 -5.44
N TYR A 56 -5.65 -10.10 -6.75
CA TYR A 56 -4.57 -9.97 -7.72
C TYR A 56 -4.16 -8.51 -7.94
N THR A 57 -5.12 -7.58 -7.98
CA THR A 57 -4.85 -6.17 -8.30
C THR A 57 -4.57 -5.31 -7.08
N SER A 58 -5.03 -5.69 -5.89
CA SER A 58 -4.86 -4.88 -4.68
C SER A 58 -3.40 -4.85 -4.24
N GLU A 59 -2.86 -3.64 -4.18
CA GLU A 59 -1.54 -3.34 -3.60
C GLU A 59 -1.75 -2.34 -2.45
N PRO A 60 -1.09 -2.51 -1.29
CA PRO A 60 -0.34 -3.71 -0.88
C PRO A 60 -1.26 -4.94 -0.78
N ALA A 61 -0.66 -6.13 -0.81
CA ALA A 61 -1.42 -7.37 -0.77
C ALA A 61 -2.38 -7.42 0.42
N LEU A 62 -3.68 -7.57 0.15
CA LEU A 62 -4.74 -7.64 1.18
C LEU A 62 -4.81 -9.03 1.84
N THR A 63 -3.68 -9.70 2.00
CA THR A 63 -3.60 -11.03 2.57
C THR A 63 -2.79 -10.96 3.84
N GLY A 64 -3.34 -11.53 4.92
CA GLY A 64 -2.78 -11.41 6.25
C GLY A 64 -3.89 -11.07 7.25
N PRO A 65 -3.75 -11.47 8.52
CA PRO A 65 -4.80 -11.35 9.54
C PRO A 65 -5.22 -9.90 9.80
N PHE A 66 -4.40 -8.94 9.38
CA PHE A 66 -4.56 -7.52 9.70
C PHE A 66 -4.97 -6.66 8.51
N TRP A 67 -4.86 -7.08 7.25
CA TRP A 67 -5.27 -6.20 6.12
C TRP A 67 -6.08 -6.96 5.08
N GLY A 68 -6.84 -7.95 5.53
CA GLY A 68 -7.48 -8.92 4.64
C GLY A 68 -8.94 -9.23 4.91
N TRP A 69 -9.66 -8.47 5.72
CA TRP A 69 -11.12 -8.68 5.84
C TRP A 69 -11.90 -7.70 4.97
N GLN A 70 -11.33 -6.52 4.71
CA GLN A 70 -11.98 -5.46 3.94
C GLN A 70 -12.24 -5.89 2.49
N TRP A 71 -11.36 -6.69 1.89
CA TRP A 71 -11.55 -7.17 0.52
C TRP A 71 -12.79 -8.06 0.39
N LEU A 72 -13.27 -8.69 1.47
CA LEU A 72 -14.50 -9.49 1.48
C LEU A 72 -15.76 -8.62 1.38
N LEU A 73 -15.69 -7.36 1.83
CA LEU A 73 -16.84 -6.45 1.80
C LEU A 73 -17.20 -6.03 0.38
N TRP A 74 -16.22 -5.83 -0.50
CA TRP A 74 -16.47 -5.39 -1.88
C TRP A 74 -17.30 -6.38 -2.70
N PRO A 75 -16.96 -7.68 -2.80
CA PRO A 75 -17.81 -8.66 -3.46
C PRO A 75 -19.20 -8.74 -2.83
N LEU A 76 -19.31 -8.65 -1.50
CA LEU A 76 -20.60 -8.64 -0.80
C LEU A 76 -21.45 -7.44 -1.21
N VAL A 77 -20.90 -6.23 -1.20
CA VAL A 77 -21.59 -4.99 -1.60
C VAL A 77 -21.99 -5.05 -3.07
N ILE A 78 -21.06 -5.40 -3.97
CA ILE A 78 -21.33 -5.49 -5.41
C ILE A 78 -22.41 -6.53 -5.70
N SER A 79 -22.32 -7.72 -5.08
CA SER A 79 -23.33 -8.76 -5.25
C SER A 79 -24.67 -8.38 -4.62
N SER A 80 -24.66 -7.63 -3.53
CA SER A 80 -25.89 -7.14 -2.89
C SER A 80 -26.60 -6.12 -3.78
N ILE A 81 -25.85 -5.17 -4.33
CA ILE A 81 -26.31 -4.21 -5.33
C ILE A 81 -26.83 -4.95 -6.57
N ALA A 82 -26.09 -5.91 -7.11
CA ALA A 82 -26.52 -6.71 -8.25
C ALA A 82 -27.79 -7.53 -7.94
N ASN A 83 -28.00 -8.00 -6.71
CA ASN A 83 -29.25 -8.65 -6.31
C ASN A 83 -30.44 -7.69 -6.30
N LEU A 84 -30.23 -6.42 -5.97
CA LEU A 84 -31.24 -5.36 -6.08
C LEU A 84 -31.52 -5.02 -7.55
N PHE A 85 -30.49 -4.95 -8.39
CA PHE A 85 -30.59 -4.52 -9.80
C PHE A 85 -30.96 -5.61 -10.81
N ALA A 86 -30.61 -6.88 -10.58
CA ALA A 86 -30.96 -8.01 -11.44
C ALA A 86 -32.49 -8.18 -11.62
N PHE A 87 -33.28 -7.47 -10.81
CA PHE A 87 -34.74 -7.37 -10.92
C PHE A 87 -35.26 -5.93 -10.96
N ALA A 88 -34.38 -4.92 -11.17
CA ALA A 88 -34.69 -3.49 -11.23
C ALA A 88 -34.83 -2.94 -12.66
N ARG A 89 -34.87 -3.78 -13.71
CA ARG A 89 -35.37 -3.32 -15.04
C ARG A 89 -36.71 -2.58 -14.92
N PRO A 90 -37.62 -2.95 -14.01
CA PRO A 90 -38.90 -2.23 -13.84
C PRO A 90 -38.81 -0.95 -13.00
N ALA A 91 -37.74 -0.73 -12.23
CA ALA A 91 -37.52 0.52 -11.50
C ALA A 91 -36.92 1.62 -12.40
N LEU A 92 -36.10 1.24 -13.38
CA LEU A 92 -35.66 2.13 -14.46
C LEU A 92 -36.86 2.59 -15.31
N ASN A 93 -37.82 1.70 -15.60
CA ASN A 93 -39.07 2.08 -16.25
C ASN A 93 -39.90 3.05 -15.40
N VAL A 94 -39.85 2.96 -14.07
CA VAL A 94 -40.53 3.91 -13.15
C VAL A 94 -39.83 5.28 -13.14
N LEU A 95 -38.50 5.34 -13.25
CA LEU A 95 -37.76 6.60 -13.43
C LEU A 95 -38.00 7.22 -14.81
N GLU A 96 -38.07 6.39 -15.87
CA GLU A 96 -38.48 6.81 -17.21
C GLU A 96 -39.93 7.32 -17.21
N ASP A 97 -40.87 6.62 -16.57
CA ASP A 97 -42.27 7.05 -16.44
C ASP A 97 -42.39 8.33 -15.60
N ALA A 98 -41.63 8.47 -14.52
CA ALA A 98 -41.58 9.70 -13.72
C ALA A 98 -41.01 10.88 -14.52
N SER A 99 -39.98 10.64 -15.33
CA SER A 99 -39.42 11.65 -16.24
C SER A 99 -40.39 12.01 -17.37
N ALA A 100 -41.14 11.04 -17.92
CA ALA A 100 -42.14 11.24 -18.95
C ALA A 100 -43.38 12.01 -18.44
N VAL A 101 -43.74 11.82 -17.16
CA VAL A 101 -44.77 12.61 -16.47
C VAL A 101 -44.32 14.05 -16.25
N SER A 102 -43.04 14.28 -15.92
CA SER A 102 -42.47 15.64 -15.81
C SER A 102 -42.43 16.38 -17.15
N GLN A 103 -42.49 15.65 -18.28
CA GLN A 103 -42.53 16.18 -19.64
C GLN A 103 -43.96 16.25 -20.24
N GLY A 104 -45.01 16.07 -19.43
CA GLY A 104 -46.39 16.33 -19.83
C GLY A 104 -47.07 15.25 -20.69
N ARG A 105 -46.54 14.02 -20.76
CA ARG A 105 -47.21 12.90 -21.43
C ARG A 105 -48.28 12.25 -20.54
N SER A 106 -49.46 11.95 -21.10
CA SER A 106 -50.61 11.41 -20.37
C SER A 106 -50.46 9.92 -20.00
N ARG A 107 -50.89 9.58 -18.77
CA ARG A 107 -50.82 8.22 -18.17
C ARG A 107 -51.56 7.18 -19.03
N SER A 108 -50.89 6.08 -19.36
CA SER A 108 -51.61 4.81 -19.61
C SER A 108 -52.02 4.20 -18.26
N SER A 109 -53.30 3.87 -18.12
CA SER A 109 -53.91 3.38 -16.89
C SER A 109 -53.59 1.90 -16.64
N ARG A 110 -52.32 1.55 -16.33
CA ARG A 110 -51.99 0.18 -15.88
C ARG A 110 -50.62 0.06 -15.20
N SER A 111 -50.47 0.62 -14.01
CA SER A 111 -49.60 0.05 -12.96
C SER A 111 -49.73 0.83 -11.66
N SER A 112 -49.99 0.13 -10.56
CA SER A 112 -49.79 0.70 -9.22
C SER A 112 -48.28 0.72 -8.96
N PRO A 113 -47.66 1.85 -8.55
CA PRO A 113 -46.21 1.93 -8.34
C PRO A 113 -45.72 1.11 -7.13
N THR A 114 -46.63 0.50 -6.38
CA THR A 114 -46.37 -0.25 -5.15
C THR A 114 -46.21 -1.76 -5.35
N GLN A 115 -46.45 -2.28 -6.56
CA GLN A 115 -46.29 -3.72 -6.81
C GLN A 115 -44.95 -3.99 -7.46
N LEU A 116 -44.10 -4.74 -6.75
CA LEU A 116 -42.91 -5.36 -7.34
C LEU A 116 -43.30 -6.04 -8.65
N PRO A 117 -42.50 -5.89 -9.72
CA PRO A 117 -42.80 -6.48 -11.01
C PRO A 117 -43.00 -7.99 -10.85
N ALA A 118 -43.92 -8.59 -11.60
CA ALA A 118 -44.33 -9.99 -11.45
C ALA A 118 -43.17 -11.02 -11.52
N ASN A 119 -42.02 -10.60 -12.07
CA ASN A 119 -40.82 -11.42 -12.22
C ASN A 119 -39.72 -11.11 -11.18
N ALA A 120 -39.92 -10.17 -10.25
CA ALA A 120 -38.97 -9.88 -9.19
C ALA A 120 -39.02 -10.95 -8.09
N SER A 121 -37.87 -11.54 -7.78
CA SER A 121 -37.74 -12.40 -6.61
C SER A 121 -37.51 -11.56 -5.35
N ARG A 122 -38.51 -11.54 -4.46
CA ARG A 122 -38.40 -11.01 -3.09
C ARG A 122 -37.25 -11.66 -2.33
N GLY A 123 -36.97 -12.94 -2.56
CA GLY A 123 -35.80 -13.60 -2.01
C GLY A 123 -34.48 -12.97 -2.46
N ALA A 124 -34.33 -12.61 -3.73
CA ALA A 124 -33.14 -11.93 -4.22
C ALA A 124 -33.00 -10.51 -3.63
N ILE A 125 -34.10 -9.75 -3.57
CA ILE A 125 -34.11 -8.42 -2.93
C ILE A 125 -33.73 -8.51 -1.46
N ALA A 126 -34.29 -9.48 -0.74
CA ALA A 126 -33.98 -9.75 0.66
C ALA A 126 -32.49 -10.10 0.87
N ALA A 127 -31.90 -10.88 -0.05
CA ALA A 127 -30.46 -11.16 -0.05
C ALA A 127 -29.63 -9.89 -0.19
N GLY A 128 -30.01 -9.01 -1.12
CA GLY A 128 -29.32 -7.73 -1.35
C GLY A 128 -29.39 -6.78 -0.17
N ILE A 129 -30.58 -6.55 0.40
CA ILE A 129 -30.73 -5.68 1.59
C ILE A 129 -29.95 -6.25 2.77
N PHE A 130 -30.08 -7.56 3.02
CA PHE A 130 -29.37 -8.20 4.12
C PHE A 130 -27.85 -8.10 3.95
N GLY A 131 -27.33 -8.36 2.75
CA GLY A 131 -25.90 -8.25 2.46
C GLY A 131 -25.35 -6.84 2.66
N LEU A 132 -26.10 -5.79 2.26
CA LEU A 132 -25.71 -4.39 2.53
C LEU A 132 -25.70 -4.05 4.03
N VAL A 133 -26.72 -4.48 4.78
CA VAL A 133 -26.78 -4.27 6.23
C VAL A 133 -25.61 -4.97 6.91
N VAL A 134 -25.33 -6.22 6.55
CA VAL A 134 -24.19 -6.98 7.09
C VAL A 134 -22.88 -6.29 6.74
N ALA A 135 -22.68 -5.84 5.50
CA ALA A 135 -21.49 -5.12 5.09
C ALA A 135 -21.29 -3.82 5.88
N ALA A 136 -22.37 -3.04 6.09
CA ALA A 136 -22.32 -1.80 6.86
C ALA A 136 -22.02 -2.05 8.34
N VAL A 137 -22.67 -3.05 8.95
CA VAL A 137 -22.44 -3.42 10.35
C VAL A 137 -21.01 -3.91 10.55
N ILE A 138 -20.52 -4.80 9.69
CA ILE A 138 -19.13 -5.28 9.75
C ILE A 138 -18.17 -4.10 9.54
N GLY A 139 -18.39 -3.27 8.54
CA GLY A 139 -17.56 -2.10 8.24
C GLY A 139 -17.45 -1.12 9.42
N ILE A 140 -18.55 -0.82 10.10
CA ILE A 140 -18.55 0.12 11.23
C ILE A 140 -18.04 -0.54 12.51
N VAL A 141 -18.59 -1.71 12.87
CA VAL A 141 -18.29 -2.37 14.15
C VAL A 141 -16.85 -2.88 14.16
N VAL A 142 -16.42 -3.58 13.11
CA VAL A 142 -15.05 -4.12 13.08
C VAL A 142 -14.04 -2.98 13.06
N SER A 143 -14.24 -1.95 12.24
CA SER A 143 -13.32 -0.80 12.22
C SER A 143 -13.27 -0.06 13.56
N GLY A 144 -14.42 0.15 14.20
CA GLY A 144 -14.51 0.77 15.52
C GLY A 144 -13.79 -0.06 16.59
N LEU A 145 -14.01 -1.37 16.62
CA LEU A 145 -13.32 -2.27 17.54
C LEU A 145 -11.81 -2.28 17.29
N ILE A 146 -11.37 -2.29 16.03
CA ILE A 146 -9.95 -2.21 15.68
C ILE A 146 -9.33 -0.95 16.28
N VAL A 147 -9.91 0.23 16.04
CA VAL A 147 -9.38 1.51 16.57
C VAL A 147 -9.28 1.46 18.09
N VAL A 148 -10.37 1.06 18.77
CA VAL A 148 -10.41 1.00 20.24
C VAL A 148 -9.37 0.03 20.79
N PHE A 149 -9.25 -1.18 20.24
CA PHE A 149 -8.35 -2.19 20.80
C PHE A 149 -6.88 -1.99 20.42
N THR A 150 -6.58 -1.22 19.38
CA THR A 150 -5.20 -1.01 18.91
C THR A 150 -4.59 0.28 19.43
N THR A 151 -5.34 1.38 19.45
CA THR A 151 -4.80 2.72 19.75
C THR A 151 -5.24 3.30 21.09
N TRP A 152 -6.46 2.97 21.56
CA TRP A 152 -6.97 3.59 22.77
C TRP A 152 -6.35 2.97 24.02
N PHE A 153 -6.35 3.74 25.10
CA PHE A 153 -5.83 3.39 26.43
C PHE A 153 -4.29 3.40 26.55
N ASP A 154 -3.84 3.70 27.76
CA ASP A 154 -2.41 3.83 28.08
C ASP A 154 -1.61 2.56 27.76
N THR A 155 -2.17 1.38 27.99
CA THR A 155 -1.45 0.12 27.73
C THR A 155 -1.04 -0.03 26.27
N ASN A 156 -1.89 0.40 25.34
CA ASN A 156 -1.59 0.37 23.92
C ASN A 156 -0.62 1.48 23.52
N ALA A 157 -0.90 2.72 23.95
CA ALA A 157 -0.06 3.88 23.69
C ALA A 157 1.39 3.68 24.18
N LYS A 158 1.56 3.20 25.42
CA LYS A 158 2.89 2.90 26.00
C LYS A 158 3.60 1.75 25.29
N ALA A 159 2.85 0.78 24.76
CA ALA A 159 3.44 -0.30 23.98
C ALA A 159 4.00 0.19 22.64
N LEU A 160 3.30 1.10 21.97
CA LEU A 160 3.81 1.73 20.74
C LEU A 160 5.07 2.56 21.00
N ALA A 161 5.08 3.36 22.06
CA ALA A 161 6.25 4.14 22.47
C ALA A 161 7.48 3.27 22.83
N ALA A 162 7.26 2.02 23.23
CA ALA A 162 8.35 1.10 23.59
C ALA A 162 9.00 0.42 22.38
N ILE A 163 8.37 0.43 21.19
CA ILE A 163 8.89 -0.23 19.98
C ILE A 163 10.31 0.26 19.60
N PRO A 164 10.59 1.57 19.47
CA PRO A 164 11.92 2.04 19.06
C PRO A 164 13.04 1.78 20.06
N GLN A 165 12.74 1.33 21.30
CA GLN A 165 13.74 1.09 22.35
C GLN A 165 14.71 2.27 22.56
N VAL A 166 14.17 3.50 22.57
CA VAL A 166 14.96 4.73 22.70
C VAL A 166 15.84 4.71 23.95
N ARG A 167 17.11 5.03 23.77
CA ARG A 167 18.07 5.24 24.87
C ARG A 167 18.43 6.71 24.92
N THR A 168 18.21 7.34 26.06
CA THR A 168 18.57 8.74 26.27
C THR A 168 20.07 8.82 26.57
N GLU A 169 20.81 9.50 25.70
CA GLU A 169 22.21 9.86 25.95
C GLU A 169 22.29 11.33 26.35
N ALA A 170 22.96 11.62 27.46
CA ALA A 170 23.20 12.99 27.92
C ALA A 170 24.45 13.63 27.25
N SER A 171 25.01 12.96 26.23
CA SER A 171 26.19 13.46 25.52
C SER A 171 25.82 14.69 24.70
N PRO A 172 26.54 15.82 24.84
CA PRO A 172 26.34 16.98 23.98
C PRO A 172 26.91 16.78 22.56
N LYS A 173 27.54 15.62 22.28
CA LYS A 173 28.16 15.31 20.99
C LYS A 173 27.32 14.30 20.23
N LEU A 174 26.85 14.70 19.05
CA LEU A 174 26.27 13.80 18.06
C LEU A 174 27.32 12.77 17.60
N PRO A 175 26.90 11.60 17.10
CA PRO A 175 27.79 10.66 16.42
C PRO A 175 28.60 11.38 15.34
N PRO A 176 29.91 11.11 15.21
CA PRO A 176 30.71 11.72 14.17
C PRO A 176 30.22 11.28 12.78
N THR A 177 29.98 12.25 11.90
CA THR A 177 29.78 12.02 10.46
C THR A 177 31.14 11.81 9.79
N ASP A 178 31.17 11.05 8.70
CA ASP A 178 32.37 10.92 7.89
C ASP A 178 32.71 12.27 7.23
N GLN A 179 33.89 12.81 7.57
CA GLN A 179 34.35 14.09 7.04
C GLN A 179 34.93 13.98 5.63
N ASN A 180 35.29 12.76 5.21
CA ASN A 180 35.84 12.52 3.87
C ASN A 180 34.71 12.31 2.85
N HIS A 181 33.55 11.86 3.30
CA HIS A 181 32.41 11.48 2.47
C HIS A 181 31.18 12.32 2.83
N ILE A 182 31.19 13.58 2.37
CA ILE A 182 30.13 14.55 2.66
C ILE A 182 29.28 14.77 1.40
N VAL A 183 27.97 14.79 1.57
CA VAL A 183 27.02 15.17 0.51
C VAL A 183 27.16 16.65 0.19
N LEU A 184 27.77 16.97 -0.95
CA LEU A 184 27.91 18.34 -1.48
C LEU A 184 26.86 18.67 -2.54
N VAL A 185 26.20 17.66 -3.10
CA VAL A 185 25.14 17.82 -4.10
C VAL A 185 23.80 17.52 -3.44
N SER A 186 22.84 18.44 -3.51
CA SER A 186 21.49 18.18 -2.98
C SER A 186 20.71 17.23 -3.89
N LYS A 187 19.72 16.51 -3.33
CA LYS A 187 18.76 15.69 -4.09
C LYS A 187 18.14 16.45 -5.28
N SER A 188 17.79 17.73 -5.09
CA SER A 188 17.23 18.57 -6.15
C SER A 188 18.20 18.82 -7.32
N ILE A 189 19.49 19.00 -7.05
CA ILE A 189 20.52 19.12 -8.09
C ILE A 189 20.75 17.77 -8.77
N ALA A 190 20.73 16.67 -8.02
CA ALA A 190 20.85 15.33 -8.59
C ALA A 190 19.70 15.01 -9.55
N ILE A 191 18.45 15.31 -9.17
CA ILE A 191 17.27 15.18 -10.04
C ILE A 191 17.45 15.96 -11.35
N PHE A 192 17.90 17.22 -11.25
CA PHE A 192 18.15 18.07 -12.42
C PHE A 192 19.22 17.47 -13.35
N LYS A 193 20.37 17.06 -12.79
CA LYS A 193 21.47 16.43 -13.54
C LYS A 193 21.01 15.15 -14.24
N GLY A 194 20.26 14.29 -13.54
CA GLY A 194 19.79 13.05 -14.14
C GLY A 194 18.77 13.25 -15.26
N GLN A 195 17.88 14.25 -15.14
CA GLN A 195 17.01 14.66 -16.25
C GLN A 195 17.79 15.17 -17.45
N GLN A 196 18.85 15.95 -17.22
CA GLN A 196 19.70 16.45 -18.29
C GLN A 196 20.37 15.32 -19.07
N VAL A 197 20.88 14.30 -18.39
CA VAL A 197 21.55 13.17 -19.05
C VAL A 197 20.58 12.25 -19.79
N LEU A 198 19.37 12.05 -19.26
CA LEU A 198 18.32 11.32 -19.97
C LEU A 198 17.96 11.98 -21.32
N GLY A 199 17.95 13.32 -21.38
CA GLY A 199 17.68 14.09 -22.59
C GLY A 199 18.87 14.22 -23.55
N SER A 200 20.10 14.18 -23.03
CA SER A 200 21.33 14.53 -23.79
C SER A 200 22.07 13.32 -24.37
N ASN A 201 21.76 12.10 -23.95
CA ASN A 201 22.50 10.87 -24.31
C ASN A 201 22.27 10.32 -25.73
N GLY A 202 21.60 11.06 -26.63
CA GLY A 202 21.41 10.67 -28.03
C GLY A 202 20.49 9.45 -28.28
N GLN A 203 20.14 8.69 -27.23
CA GLN A 203 19.25 7.52 -27.30
C GLN A 203 17.74 7.89 -27.27
N ASN A 204 17.39 9.17 -27.08
CA ASN A 204 16.01 9.68 -27.03
C ASN A 204 15.06 8.90 -26.09
N LEU A 205 15.59 8.44 -24.96
CA LEU A 205 14.87 7.61 -23.99
C LEU A 205 13.73 8.36 -23.28
N GLY A 206 13.84 9.70 -23.17
CA GLY A 206 12.89 10.53 -22.43
C GLY A 206 11.44 10.49 -22.93
N SER A 207 11.21 10.00 -24.16
CA SER A 207 9.84 9.77 -24.68
C SER A 207 9.18 8.52 -24.10
N THR A 208 9.97 7.50 -23.76
CA THR A 208 9.50 6.17 -23.33
C THR A 208 9.67 5.98 -21.81
N TYR A 209 10.71 6.58 -21.24
CA TYR A 209 11.07 6.46 -19.84
C TYR A 209 11.25 7.82 -19.17
N SER A 210 11.06 7.86 -17.87
CA SER A 210 11.31 9.01 -17.00
C SER A 210 11.94 8.54 -15.70
N ILE A 211 12.41 9.50 -14.90
CA ILE A 211 12.91 9.25 -13.57
C ILE A 211 12.02 10.06 -12.63
N ASP A 212 11.37 9.39 -11.69
CA ASP A 212 10.55 10.04 -10.68
C ASP A 212 11.46 10.80 -9.70
N PRO A 213 11.30 12.12 -9.51
CA PRO A 213 12.06 12.90 -8.53
C PRO A 213 12.10 12.27 -7.13
N ASP A 214 11.00 11.64 -6.70
CA ASP A 214 10.90 11.07 -5.36
C ASP A 214 11.68 9.75 -5.23
N SER A 215 11.88 9.04 -6.35
CA SER A 215 12.60 7.74 -6.40
C SER A 215 14.12 7.83 -6.25
N TYR A 216 14.69 9.05 -6.27
CA TYR A 216 16.12 9.22 -6.02
C TYR A 216 16.47 8.91 -4.57
N THR A 217 17.42 8.00 -4.37
CA THR A 217 17.92 7.62 -3.05
C THR A 217 19.42 7.82 -2.97
N LEU A 218 19.87 8.29 -1.81
CA LEU A 218 21.28 8.44 -1.47
C LEU A 218 21.81 7.10 -0.99
N GLN A 219 22.88 6.62 -1.59
CA GLN A 219 23.49 5.32 -1.34
C GLN A 219 25.00 5.47 -1.21
N SER A 220 25.63 4.59 -0.45
CA SER A 220 27.07 4.40 -0.46
C SER A 220 27.43 3.22 -1.35
N ILE A 221 28.24 3.47 -2.37
CA ILE A 221 28.69 2.44 -3.31
C ILE A 221 30.21 2.51 -3.35
N ASN A 222 30.88 1.46 -2.87
CA ASN A 222 32.34 1.45 -2.64
C ASN A 222 32.84 2.65 -1.80
N HIS A 223 32.16 2.97 -0.70
CA HIS A 223 32.51 4.10 0.16
C HIS A 223 32.47 5.47 -0.53
N HIS A 224 31.67 5.63 -1.59
CA HIS A 224 31.43 6.91 -2.24
C HIS A 224 29.94 7.14 -2.36
N LEU A 225 29.47 8.32 -1.98
CA LEU A 225 28.04 8.63 -1.93
C LEU A 225 27.50 9.01 -3.32
N TYR A 226 26.42 8.35 -3.72
CA TYR A 226 25.72 8.59 -4.97
C TYR A 226 24.21 8.73 -4.76
N TYR A 227 23.60 9.55 -5.61
CA TYR A 227 22.16 9.50 -5.83
C TYR A 227 21.84 8.57 -7.01
N VAL A 228 20.96 7.61 -6.78
CA VAL A 228 20.51 6.66 -7.81
C VAL A 228 19.04 6.87 -8.12
N GLY A 229 18.70 6.96 -9.41
CA GLY A 229 17.33 7.13 -9.89
C GLY A 229 16.95 6.09 -10.95
N PRO A 230 15.93 5.23 -10.74
CA PRO A 230 15.48 4.26 -11.73
C PRO A 230 14.85 4.90 -12.97
N LEU A 231 15.08 4.32 -14.15
CA LEU A 231 14.28 4.63 -15.34
C LEU A 231 12.96 3.87 -15.24
N MET A 232 11.87 4.61 -15.11
CA MET A 232 10.49 4.12 -15.01
C MET A 232 9.78 4.27 -16.36
N TYR A 233 8.74 3.46 -16.62
CA TYR A 233 7.91 3.62 -17.81
C TYR A 233 7.09 4.92 -17.76
N ASN A 234 7.09 5.70 -18.84
CA ASN A 234 6.25 6.90 -18.93
C ASN A 234 4.75 6.60 -19.00
N ASN A 235 4.39 5.43 -19.53
CA ASN A 235 3.00 5.03 -19.71
C ASN A 235 2.87 3.52 -19.92
N ILE A 236 1.62 3.06 -19.87
CA ILE A 236 1.23 1.66 -20.06
C ILE A 236 1.72 1.10 -21.41
N PHE A 237 1.70 1.89 -22.50
CA PHE A 237 2.13 1.40 -23.81
C PHE A 237 3.64 1.17 -23.89
N ALA A 238 4.45 2.00 -23.21
CA ALA A 238 5.89 1.77 -23.08
C ALA A 238 6.17 0.42 -22.39
N ASN A 239 5.45 0.13 -21.30
CA ASN A 239 5.54 -1.15 -20.59
C ASN A 239 5.03 -2.33 -21.43
N LEU A 240 3.98 -2.16 -22.25
CA LEU A 240 3.49 -3.23 -23.13
C LEU A 240 4.49 -3.55 -24.25
N ASN A 241 5.21 -2.55 -24.76
CA ASN A 241 6.18 -2.70 -25.82
C ASN A 241 7.53 -3.27 -25.34
N SER A 242 7.93 -2.97 -24.11
CA SER A 242 9.18 -3.47 -23.52
C SER A 242 8.94 -4.07 -22.15
N ARG A 243 9.39 -5.32 -21.95
CA ARG A 243 9.28 -6.03 -20.66
C ARG A 243 10.29 -5.58 -19.60
N THR A 244 11.26 -4.76 -19.98
CA THR A 244 12.26 -4.20 -19.07
C THR A 244 12.47 -2.72 -19.35
N THR A 245 12.84 -1.94 -18.34
CA THR A 245 13.39 -0.59 -18.53
C THR A 245 14.91 -0.66 -18.72
N PRO A 246 15.55 0.36 -19.34
CA PRO A 246 16.96 0.28 -19.71
C PRO A 246 17.93 0.24 -18.53
N GLY A 247 17.57 0.86 -17.41
CA GLY A 247 18.40 0.86 -16.20
C GLY A 247 18.13 2.03 -15.28
N PHE A 248 19.18 2.76 -14.90
CA PHE A 248 19.11 3.83 -13.89
C PHE A 248 20.17 4.91 -14.16
N VAL A 249 20.00 6.07 -13.52
CA VAL A 249 20.99 7.14 -13.48
C VAL A 249 21.71 7.12 -12.13
N VAL A 250 23.01 7.35 -12.17
CA VAL A 250 23.86 7.57 -11.00
C VAL A 250 24.39 9.01 -11.05
N VAL A 251 24.22 9.75 -9.96
CA VAL A 251 24.74 11.11 -9.80
C VAL A 251 25.66 11.15 -8.59
N ASP A 252 26.86 11.66 -8.77
CA ASP A 252 27.80 11.87 -7.68
C ASP A 252 27.19 12.82 -6.62
N ALA A 253 27.16 12.38 -5.37
CA ALA A 253 26.66 13.19 -4.25
C ALA A 253 27.78 13.99 -3.58
N GLU A 254 29.04 13.58 -3.72
CA GLU A 254 30.21 14.18 -3.07
C GLU A 254 30.92 15.23 -3.94
N ASP A 255 30.85 15.10 -5.27
CA ASP A 255 31.46 16.06 -6.19
C ASP A 255 30.39 16.81 -7.03
N PRO A 256 30.29 18.14 -6.90
CA PRO A 256 29.41 18.97 -7.72
C PRO A 256 29.82 19.04 -9.21
N GLN A 257 31.06 18.74 -9.57
CA GLN A 257 31.60 18.88 -10.93
C GLN A 257 31.24 17.74 -11.90
N PRO A 258 31.29 16.44 -11.54
CA PRO A 258 31.06 15.35 -12.47
C PRO A 258 29.66 15.35 -13.08
N VAL A 259 29.63 14.78 -14.28
CA VAL A 259 28.45 14.53 -15.10
C VAL A 259 27.80 13.25 -14.59
N SER A 260 26.48 13.27 -14.40
CA SER A 260 25.70 12.08 -14.06
C SER A 260 25.88 10.99 -15.12
N VAL A 261 25.91 9.74 -14.69
CA VAL A 261 26.12 8.58 -15.57
C VAL A 261 24.80 7.85 -15.77
N LEU A 262 24.49 7.49 -17.01
CA LEU A 262 23.34 6.67 -17.32
C LEU A 262 23.80 5.24 -17.61
N HIS A 263 23.30 4.29 -16.82
CA HIS A 263 23.53 2.86 -16.99
C HIS A 263 22.40 2.25 -17.83
N THR A 264 22.76 1.68 -18.98
CA THR A 264 21.81 1.07 -19.95
C THR A 264 22.29 -0.26 -20.53
N GLU A 265 23.42 -0.76 -20.04
CA GLU A 265 23.91 -2.10 -20.29
C GLU A 265 22.88 -3.15 -19.84
N THR A 266 22.92 -4.35 -20.44
CA THR A 266 21.91 -5.38 -20.18
C THR A 266 21.79 -5.75 -18.69
N SER A 267 22.91 -5.74 -17.95
CA SER A 267 22.94 -5.99 -16.50
C SER A 267 22.28 -4.90 -15.66
N ALA A 268 22.12 -3.68 -16.18
CA ALA A 268 21.46 -2.58 -15.49
C ALA A 268 19.94 -2.58 -15.64
N SER A 269 19.39 -3.35 -16.58
CA SER A 269 17.97 -3.31 -16.91
C SER A 269 17.06 -3.80 -15.77
N LEU A 270 15.89 -3.18 -15.65
CA LEU A 270 14.91 -3.47 -14.59
C LEU A 270 13.69 -4.17 -15.22
N ALA A 271 13.45 -5.43 -14.88
CA ALA A 271 12.27 -6.18 -15.31
C ALA A 271 11.12 -6.09 -14.32
N TYR A 272 11.45 -5.85 -13.05
CA TYR A 272 10.50 -5.69 -11.96
C TYR A 272 10.72 -4.32 -11.34
N LEU A 273 9.66 -3.53 -11.23
CA LEU A 273 9.72 -2.18 -10.68
C LEU A 273 8.32 -1.72 -10.22
N PRO A 274 8.23 -0.78 -9.26
CA PRO A 274 6.95 -0.24 -8.82
C PRO A 274 6.15 0.37 -9.97
N GLY A 275 4.86 0.04 -10.05
CA GLY A 275 3.94 0.63 -11.05
C GLY A 275 4.03 0.03 -12.45
N ALA A 276 4.86 -1.01 -12.65
CA ALA A 276 4.85 -1.78 -13.90
C ALA A 276 3.59 -2.64 -14.03
N LEU A 277 3.30 -3.13 -15.24
CA LEU A 277 2.06 -3.85 -15.50
C LEU A 277 2.08 -5.28 -14.98
N LEU A 278 0.97 -5.68 -14.34
CA LEU A 278 0.70 -7.08 -13.97
C LEU A 278 1.85 -7.65 -13.13
N ASN A 279 2.37 -8.81 -13.52
CA ASN A 279 3.44 -9.51 -12.79
C ASN A 279 4.82 -8.82 -12.88
N GLN A 280 4.96 -7.75 -13.67
CA GLN A 280 6.18 -6.92 -13.65
C GLN A 280 6.15 -5.91 -12.50
N ASP A 281 4.96 -5.61 -11.94
CA ASP A 281 4.93 -4.83 -10.72
C ASP A 281 5.71 -5.55 -9.62
N LEU A 282 6.63 -4.82 -9.01
CA LEU A 282 7.55 -5.34 -8.01
C LEU A 282 6.83 -5.94 -6.80
N LEU A 283 5.89 -5.21 -6.20
CA LEU A 283 5.21 -5.64 -4.98
C LEU A 283 4.29 -6.83 -5.27
N ARG A 284 3.63 -6.84 -6.43
CA ARG A 284 2.85 -7.99 -6.89
C ARG A 284 3.72 -9.22 -7.12
N HIS A 285 4.88 -9.09 -7.76
CA HIS A 285 5.80 -10.20 -7.98
C HIS A 285 6.24 -10.82 -6.66
N VAL A 286 6.62 -9.99 -5.69
CA VAL A 286 7.02 -10.42 -4.34
C VAL A 286 5.88 -11.12 -3.62
N TYR A 287 4.70 -10.52 -3.65
CA TYR A 287 3.48 -11.11 -3.09
C TYR A 287 3.15 -12.48 -3.71
N LEU A 288 3.15 -12.59 -5.04
CA LEU A 288 2.86 -13.83 -5.77
C LEU A 288 3.91 -14.91 -5.55
N SER A 289 5.13 -14.51 -5.18
CA SER A 289 6.24 -15.39 -4.80
C SER A 289 6.13 -15.96 -3.38
N GLY A 290 5.10 -15.59 -2.62
CA GLY A 290 4.76 -16.21 -1.33
C GLY A 290 4.89 -15.30 -0.12
N TYR A 291 5.38 -14.06 -0.29
CA TYR A 291 5.49 -13.06 0.78
C TYR A 291 4.14 -12.38 1.03
N THR A 292 3.19 -13.19 1.51
CA THR A 292 1.76 -12.85 1.65
C THR A 292 1.35 -12.52 3.08
N TYR A 293 2.30 -12.55 4.02
CA TYR A 293 2.04 -12.35 5.45
C TYR A 293 2.91 -11.20 5.94
N GLY A 294 2.35 -10.00 6.04
CA GLY A 294 3.05 -8.77 6.44
C GLY A 294 2.80 -7.62 5.47
N LYS A 295 3.31 -6.43 5.81
CA LYS A 295 3.27 -5.26 4.93
C LYS A 295 4.60 -5.16 4.19
N LEU A 296 4.54 -5.19 2.86
CA LEU A 296 5.69 -4.88 2.01
C LEU A 296 5.72 -3.37 1.84
N VAL A 297 6.74 -2.71 2.37
CA VAL A 297 6.85 -1.24 2.38
C VAL A 297 8.21 -0.78 1.90
N ASP A 298 8.25 0.47 1.44
CA ASP A 298 9.44 1.20 1.02
C ASP A 298 10.32 0.48 -0.02
N PRO A 299 9.74 0.02 -1.16
CA PRO A 299 10.54 -0.54 -2.23
C PRO A 299 11.54 0.50 -2.74
N THR A 300 12.82 0.29 -2.48
CA THR A 300 13.90 1.20 -2.86
C THR A 300 14.85 0.52 -3.85
N LEU A 301 15.20 1.19 -4.94
CA LEU A 301 16.25 0.70 -5.83
C LEU A 301 17.60 0.98 -5.16
N GLU A 302 18.37 -0.05 -4.88
CA GLU A 302 19.74 0.03 -4.39
C GLU A 302 20.69 -0.73 -5.31
N LEU A 303 21.92 -0.26 -5.39
CA LEU A 303 22.97 -0.87 -6.19
C LEU A 303 23.96 -1.55 -5.25
N ASP A 304 24.44 -2.73 -5.62
CA ASP A 304 25.62 -3.27 -4.95
C ASP A 304 26.90 -2.52 -5.38
N ASP A 305 28.02 -2.83 -4.72
CA ASP A 305 29.34 -2.26 -5.01
C ASP A 305 29.83 -2.47 -6.46
N THR A 306 29.15 -3.30 -7.25
CA THR A 306 29.44 -3.54 -8.66
C THR A 306 28.41 -2.91 -9.61
N PHE A 307 27.56 -2.01 -9.08
CA PHE A 307 26.46 -1.35 -9.77
C PHE A 307 25.36 -2.31 -10.27
N HIS A 308 25.21 -3.50 -9.69
CA HIS A 308 24.08 -4.36 -10.03
C HIS A 308 22.82 -3.90 -9.28
N PRO A 309 21.67 -3.74 -9.97
CA PRO A 309 20.46 -3.20 -9.37
C PRO A 309 19.64 -4.25 -8.61
N TYR A 310 19.25 -3.89 -7.39
CA TYR A 310 18.32 -4.64 -6.56
C TYR A 310 17.24 -3.72 -6.02
N TRP A 311 16.05 -4.28 -5.77
CA TRP A 311 15.06 -3.63 -4.95
C TRP A 311 15.14 -4.16 -3.52
N THR A 312 15.31 -3.27 -2.56
CA THR A 312 15.17 -3.57 -1.14
C THR A 312 13.76 -3.25 -0.68
N ILE A 313 13.15 -4.18 0.06
CA ILE A 313 11.76 -4.07 0.53
C ILE A 313 11.73 -4.48 1.99
N SER A 314 11.16 -3.63 2.83
CA SER A 314 10.93 -3.95 4.23
C SER A 314 9.65 -4.76 4.40
N LEU A 315 9.77 -5.98 4.92
CA LEU A 315 8.62 -6.78 5.34
C LEU A 315 8.32 -6.51 6.81
N MET A 316 7.24 -5.77 7.04
CA MET A 316 6.83 -5.32 8.36
C MET A 316 5.68 -6.18 8.92
N GLN A 317 5.68 -6.39 10.24
CA GLN A 317 4.62 -7.08 10.98
C GLN A 317 4.04 -6.18 12.05
N PRO A 318 2.71 -6.02 12.14
CA PRO A 318 2.14 -5.24 13.24
C PRO A 318 2.35 -5.98 14.56
N SER A 319 2.88 -5.27 15.56
CA SER A 319 3.02 -5.80 16.92
C SER A 319 1.71 -5.76 17.71
N ARG A 320 0.76 -4.87 17.32
CA ARG A 320 -0.49 -4.60 18.04
C ARG A 320 -1.64 -4.48 17.05
N GLY A 321 -2.33 -5.60 16.81
CA GLY A 321 -3.45 -5.63 15.87
C GLY A 321 -3.04 -5.11 14.50
N TYR A 322 -3.44 -3.89 14.14
CA TYR A 322 -3.29 -3.32 12.79
C TYR A 322 -2.17 -2.27 12.69
N ILE A 323 -1.53 -1.96 13.82
CA ILE A 323 -0.54 -0.87 13.97
C ILE A 323 0.73 -1.35 14.69
N GLY A 324 1.68 -0.44 14.88
CA GLY A 324 2.92 -0.75 15.59
C GLY A 324 3.79 -1.70 14.78
N ASP A 325 3.93 -1.44 13.49
CA ASP A 325 4.66 -2.28 12.55
C ASP A 325 6.13 -2.41 12.98
N VAL A 326 6.65 -3.64 13.00
CA VAL A 326 8.04 -3.98 13.34
C VAL A 326 8.68 -4.69 12.15
N LEU A 327 9.93 -4.32 11.86
CA LEU A 327 10.69 -4.93 10.78
C LEU A 327 10.94 -6.41 11.08
N SER A 328 10.43 -7.28 10.22
CA SER A 328 10.55 -8.74 10.35
C SER A 328 11.66 -9.28 9.45
N GLU A 329 11.64 -8.90 8.18
CA GLU A 329 12.61 -9.35 7.17
C GLU A 329 12.89 -8.19 6.20
N VAL A 330 14.08 -8.18 5.60
CA VAL A 330 14.39 -7.37 4.42
C VAL A 330 14.43 -8.31 3.22
N LEU A 331 13.67 -7.98 2.18
CA LEU A 331 13.66 -8.71 0.92
C LEU A 331 14.51 -7.95 -0.09
N ILE A 332 15.47 -8.65 -0.68
CA ILE A 332 16.31 -8.15 -1.76
C ILE A 332 15.87 -8.86 -3.04
N VAL A 333 15.34 -8.10 -3.99
CA VAL A 333 14.87 -8.59 -5.28
C VAL A 333 15.85 -8.15 -6.34
N ASN A 334 16.47 -9.08 -7.06
CA ASN A 334 17.28 -8.71 -8.22
C ASN A 334 16.38 -8.05 -9.27
N ALA A 335 16.66 -6.80 -9.65
CA ALA A 335 15.73 -6.01 -10.44
C ALA A 335 15.55 -6.55 -11.87
N HIS A 336 16.54 -7.26 -12.40
CA HIS A 336 16.51 -7.87 -13.73
C HIS A 336 15.81 -9.24 -13.74
N THR A 337 16.15 -10.12 -12.80
CA THR A 337 15.71 -11.53 -12.80
C THR A 337 14.47 -11.78 -11.94
N GLY A 338 14.19 -10.90 -10.98
CA GLY A 338 13.13 -11.09 -9.99
C GLY A 338 13.47 -12.14 -8.92
N GLU A 339 14.70 -12.64 -8.84
CA GLU A 339 15.11 -13.54 -7.75
C GLU A 339 14.99 -12.80 -6.41
N ILE A 340 14.29 -13.40 -5.44
CA ILE A 340 14.06 -12.81 -4.12
C ILE A 340 14.88 -13.55 -3.08
N LYS A 341 15.77 -12.83 -2.40
CA LYS A 341 16.48 -13.29 -1.20
C LYS A 341 15.94 -12.56 0.02
N LYS A 342 15.69 -13.30 1.09
CA LYS A 342 15.20 -12.74 2.35
C LYS A 342 16.28 -12.77 3.42
N TYR A 343 16.35 -11.72 4.20
CA TYR A 343 17.32 -11.55 5.27
C TYR A 343 16.61 -11.14 6.56
N GLN A 344 17.14 -11.61 7.68
CA GLN A 344 16.85 -10.98 8.97
C GLN A 344 17.58 -9.64 9.01
N PRO A 345 17.05 -8.62 9.71
CA PRO A 345 17.65 -7.27 9.74
C PRO A 345 19.14 -7.25 10.13
N GLN A 346 19.60 -8.18 10.97
CA GLN A 346 20.99 -8.24 11.43
C GLN A 346 21.95 -8.92 10.42
N ASN A 347 21.39 -9.58 9.39
CA ASN A 347 22.14 -10.39 8.44
C ASN A 347 22.08 -9.81 7.01
N VAL A 348 21.57 -8.59 6.86
CA VAL A 348 21.50 -7.91 5.57
C VAL A 348 22.94 -7.65 5.07
N PRO A 349 23.21 -7.81 3.76
CA PRO A 349 24.51 -7.46 3.18
C PRO A 349 24.91 -6.00 3.48
N VAL A 350 26.22 -5.76 3.61
CA VAL A 350 26.75 -4.45 4.04
C VAL A 350 26.46 -3.32 3.04
N TRP A 351 26.35 -3.62 1.75
CA TRP A 351 26.02 -2.64 0.70
C TRP A 351 24.57 -2.13 0.75
N VAL A 352 23.69 -2.75 1.55
CA VAL A 352 22.29 -2.34 1.66
C VAL A 352 22.18 -1.23 2.70
N ASP A 353 21.81 -0.05 2.24
CA ASP A 353 21.73 1.13 3.08
C ASP A 353 20.37 1.24 3.78
N ARG A 354 19.28 1.03 3.05
CA ARG A 354 17.91 1.26 3.55
C ARG A 354 17.27 -0.03 4.05
N VAL A 355 17.70 -0.44 5.24
CA VAL A 355 17.08 -1.54 6.00
C VAL A 355 15.76 -1.12 6.65
N MET A 356 15.69 0.10 7.20
CA MET A 356 14.54 0.60 7.94
C MET A 356 13.90 1.78 7.18
N PRO A 357 12.58 1.74 6.87
CA PRO A 357 11.92 2.81 6.15
C PRO A 357 11.89 4.12 6.93
N ALA A 358 12.16 5.24 6.24
CA ALA A 358 12.11 6.59 6.83
C ALA A 358 10.77 6.86 7.53
N GLN A 359 9.65 6.57 6.86
CA GLN A 359 8.31 6.77 7.43
C GLN A 359 8.10 5.96 8.73
N THR A 360 8.63 4.74 8.80
CA THR A 360 8.51 3.93 10.02
C THR A 360 9.31 4.53 11.17
N VAL A 361 10.49 5.10 10.90
CA VAL A 361 11.25 5.83 11.94
C VAL A 361 10.46 7.05 12.42
N THR A 362 9.86 7.81 11.51
CA THR A 362 8.96 8.93 11.87
C THR A 362 7.78 8.47 12.73
N ASP A 363 7.13 7.36 12.38
CA ASP A 363 6.02 6.80 13.16
C ASP A 363 6.47 6.39 14.57
N TYR A 364 7.63 5.76 14.67
CA TYR A 364 8.22 5.33 15.95
C TYR A 364 8.51 6.51 16.87
N LEU A 365 9.17 7.54 16.35
CA LEU A 365 9.48 8.74 17.11
C LEU A 365 8.23 9.55 17.43
N THR A 366 7.22 9.53 16.57
CA THR A 366 5.91 10.12 16.86
C THR A 366 5.24 9.42 18.04
N TRP A 367 5.16 8.08 18.04
CA TRP A 367 4.57 7.34 19.16
C TRP A 367 5.36 7.50 20.45
N TRP A 368 6.70 7.45 20.36
CA TRP A 368 7.56 7.70 21.52
C TRP A 368 7.33 9.11 22.05
N GLY A 369 7.39 10.13 21.20
CA GLY A 369 7.18 11.53 21.57
C GLY A 369 5.81 11.79 22.19
N LEU A 370 4.74 11.19 21.65
CA LEU A 370 3.38 11.37 22.18
C LEU A 370 3.13 10.65 23.49
N TYR A 371 3.73 9.47 23.70
CA TYR A 371 3.27 8.55 24.73
C TYR A 371 4.32 8.09 25.73
N HIS A 372 5.63 8.30 25.54
CA HIS A 372 6.61 7.81 26.51
C HIS A 372 6.43 8.45 27.91
N ALA A 373 6.25 9.78 27.97
CA ALA A 373 6.13 10.57 29.19
C ALA A 373 4.71 11.12 29.47
N ALA A 374 3.75 10.89 28.58
CA ALA A 374 2.36 11.37 28.73
C ALA A 374 1.34 10.22 28.72
N PRO A 375 0.12 10.42 29.27
CA PRO A 375 -0.99 9.49 29.08
C PRO A 375 -1.52 9.55 27.63
N TRP A 376 -2.23 8.51 27.22
CA TRP A 376 -2.78 8.35 25.87
C TRP A 376 -3.69 9.52 25.47
N PHE A 377 -4.45 10.06 26.43
CA PHE A 377 -5.27 11.25 26.27
C PHE A 377 -4.66 12.41 27.04
N ASN A 378 -3.98 13.30 26.32
CA ASN A 378 -3.30 14.46 26.89
C ASN A 378 -3.58 15.73 26.06
N PRO A 379 -4.73 16.39 26.24
CA PRO A 379 -5.07 17.61 25.50
C PRO A 379 -4.16 18.79 25.82
N SER A 380 -3.36 18.73 26.89
CA SER A 380 -2.44 19.80 27.29
C SER A 380 -1.13 19.83 26.49
N GLY A 381 -0.77 18.72 25.83
CA GLY A 381 0.53 18.56 25.16
C GLY A 381 1.73 18.47 26.11
N MET A 382 1.53 18.53 27.43
CA MET A 382 2.62 18.51 28.40
C MET A 382 3.35 17.16 28.40
N GLY A 383 4.68 17.18 28.28
CA GLY A 383 5.49 15.96 28.21
C GLY A 383 5.38 15.21 26.88
N GLN A 384 4.87 15.87 25.83
CA GLN A 384 4.84 15.35 24.46
C GLN A 384 5.86 16.05 23.57
N GLN A 385 6.39 15.29 22.62
CA GLN A 385 7.30 15.77 21.58
C GLN A 385 6.85 15.27 20.21
N SER A 386 7.34 15.90 19.14
CA SER A 386 7.07 15.50 17.76
C SER A 386 8.31 15.64 16.87
N PRO A 387 8.47 14.77 15.85
CA PRO A 387 9.49 14.92 14.83
C PRO A 387 9.41 16.28 14.11
N VAL A 388 10.57 16.84 13.77
CA VAL A 388 10.73 18.08 13.01
C VAL A 388 11.22 17.73 11.61
N GLY A 389 10.32 17.79 10.64
CA GLY A 389 10.65 17.52 9.23
C GLY A 389 10.81 16.04 8.90
N ASP A 390 11.40 15.79 7.74
CA ASP A 390 11.61 14.46 7.20
C ASP A 390 12.93 13.86 7.71
N PRO A 391 13.03 12.53 7.85
CA PRO A 391 14.28 11.88 8.23
C PRO A 391 15.42 12.11 7.24
N GLU A 392 16.57 12.49 7.77
CA GLU A 392 17.81 12.64 7.01
C GLU A 392 18.69 11.40 7.18
N LEU A 393 19.19 10.86 6.07
CA LEU A 393 20.11 9.72 6.09
C LEU A 393 21.55 10.24 6.20
N LEU A 394 22.25 9.85 7.25
CA LEU A 394 23.65 10.23 7.48
C LEU A 394 24.55 9.00 7.43
N TYR A 395 25.70 9.13 6.80
CA TYR A 395 26.72 8.09 6.76
C TYR A 395 27.81 8.37 7.79
N ASN A 396 28.09 7.37 8.63
CA ASN A 396 29.19 7.42 9.58
C ASN A 396 30.47 6.83 8.96
N ASN A 397 31.60 6.98 9.65
CA ASN A 397 32.92 6.50 9.19
C ASN A 397 33.02 4.97 8.97
N VAL A 398 31.96 4.21 9.26
CA VAL A 398 31.90 2.74 9.12
C VAL A 398 31.00 2.36 7.95
N ASP A 399 30.59 3.34 7.13
CA ASP A 399 29.69 3.16 6.01
C ASP A 399 28.35 2.53 6.40
N GLN A 400 27.87 2.91 7.59
CA GLN A 400 26.56 2.50 8.08
C GLN A 400 25.64 3.71 8.14
N PRO A 401 24.54 3.70 7.37
CA PRO A 401 23.61 4.81 7.40
C PRO A 401 22.80 4.83 8.71
N VAL A 402 22.56 6.04 9.21
CA VAL A 402 21.69 6.30 10.36
C VAL A 402 20.66 7.36 10.00
N TRP A 403 19.43 7.16 10.47
CA TRP A 403 18.38 8.17 10.36
C TRP A 403 18.55 9.22 11.46
N LEU A 404 18.70 10.49 11.07
CA LEU A 404 18.65 11.63 11.96
C LEU A 404 17.29 12.32 11.82
N ILE A 405 16.63 12.54 12.96
CA ILE A 405 15.34 13.23 13.02
C ILE A 405 15.33 14.11 14.28
N PRO A 406 15.39 15.44 14.13
CA PRO A 406 15.20 16.33 15.27
C PRO A 406 13.78 16.20 15.82
N MET A 407 13.64 16.33 17.13
CA MET A 407 12.41 16.31 17.90
C MET A 407 12.21 17.66 18.59
N THR A 408 10.97 18.12 18.69
CA THR A 408 10.60 19.36 19.40
C THR A 408 9.43 19.13 20.34
N SER A 409 9.34 19.91 21.41
CA SER A 409 8.18 19.91 22.31
C SER A 409 6.88 20.23 21.54
N SER A 410 5.82 19.47 21.83
CA SER A 410 4.48 19.72 21.29
C SER A 410 3.70 20.77 22.09
N SER A 411 4.24 21.26 23.21
CA SER A 411 3.62 22.31 24.02
C SER A 411 3.93 23.69 23.47
N THR A 412 2.92 24.54 23.31
CA THR A 412 3.11 25.95 22.92
C THR A 412 3.92 26.77 23.93
N ASN A 413 4.07 26.28 25.16
CA ASN A 413 4.79 26.93 26.25
C ASN A 413 6.24 26.43 26.42
N ASP A 414 6.70 25.47 25.60
CA ASP A 414 8.03 24.89 25.68
C ASP A 414 8.62 24.74 24.27
N GLN A 415 9.80 25.35 24.05
CA GLN A 415 10.54 25.39 22.77
C GLN A 415 11.81 24.53 22.81
N SER A 416 11.89 23.56 23.73
CA SER A 416 13.01 22.63 23.81
C SER A 416 13.06 21.71 22.58
N SER A 417 14.28 21.42 22.13
CA SER A 417 14.55 20.48 21.04
C SER A 417 15.55 19.42 21.49
N THR A 418 15.32 18.19 21.04
CA THR A 418 16.20 17.03 21.20
C THR A 418 16.45 16.44 19.81
N GLY A 419 17.55 15.72 19.59
CA GLY A 419 17.88 15.13 18.28
C GLY A 419 18.33 13.69 18.40
#